data_AF-A0A7C6XPI1-F1
#
_entry.id   AF-A0A7C6XPI1-F1
#
_cell.length_a   1.000
_cell.length_b   1.000
_cell.length_c   1.000
_cell.angle_alpha   90.00
_cell.angle_beta   90.00
_cell.angle_gamma   90.00
#
_symmetry.space_group_name_H-M   'P 1'
#
loop_
_entity.id
_entity.type
_entity.pdbx_description
1 polymer ?
#
loop_
_entity_poly.entity_id
_entity_poly.type
_entity_poly.pdbx_seq_one_letter_code
_entity_poly.pdbx_strand_id
1 'polypeptide(L)'
;WQHEADTAPSAVDLSQYALWRSSELTRDELLGALSLLPAARSETESVEVGLLFVARSEGLTWAQIAEAMGFRSPQACQQYVNRLSARRDRQP
;
A
#
# COMPACT_ATOMS: atom_id res chain seq x y z
N TRP A 1 -10.82 29.13 -11.59
CA TRP A 1 -10.98 28.70 -10.20
C TRP A 1 -11.48 27.27 -10.18
N GLN A 2 -10.61 26.31 -10.50
CA GLN A 2 -10.89 24.91 -10.17
C GLN A 2 -10.38 24.72 -8.74
N HIS A 3 -11.30 24.43 -7.82
CA HIS A 3 -10.94 23.78 -6.56
C HIS A 3 -10.19 22.51 -6.98
N GLU A 4 -8.87 22.48 -6.83
CA GLU A 4 -8.19 21.20 -6.64
C GLU A 4 -8.94 20.54 -5.50
N ALA A 5 -9.62 19.43 -5.78
CA ALA A 5 -10.40 18.75 -4.77
C ALA A 5 -9.48 18.50 -3.58
N ASP A 6 -9.84 19.10 -2.46
CA ASP A 6 -9.27 18.90 -1.13
C ASP A 6 -9.36 17.39 -0.84
N THR A 7 -8.39 16.64 -1.36
CA THR A 7 -8.40 15.19 -1.28
C THR A 7 -8.02 14.92 0.15
N ALA A 8 -8.98 14.43 0.93
CA ALA A 8 -8.74 14.09 2.32
C ALA A 8 -7.43 13.26 2.41
N PRO A 9 -6.55 13.55 3.39
CA PRO A 9 -5.29 12.84 3.52
C PRO A 9 -5.52 11.33 3.55
N SER A 10 -4.64 10.56 2.91
CA SER A 10 -4.75 9.09 2.91
C SER A 10 -4.58 8.53 4.32
N ALA A 11 -5.03 7.29 4.56
CA ALA A 11 -4.78 6.65 5.84
C ALA A 11 -3.27 6.48 6.11
N VAL A 12 -2.46 6.32 5.05
CA VAL A 12 -0.99 6.34 5.14
C VAL A 12 -0.51 7.70 5.66
N ASP A 13 -0.96 8.81 5.08
CA ASP A 13 -0.54 10.16 5.48
C ASP A 13 -0.91 10.46 6.93
N LEU A 14 -2.14 10.11 7.33
CA LEU A 14 -2.61 10.30 8.70
C LEU A 14 -1.83 9.45 9.71
N SER A 15 -1.46 8.22 9.34
CA SER A 15 -0.64 7.35 10.19
C SER A 15 0.77 7.90 10.38
N GLN A 16 1.39 8.42 9.31
CA GLN A 16 2.71 9.06 9.38
C GLN A 16 2.67 10.36 10.18
N TYR A 17 1.64 11.17 9.98
CA TYR A 17 1.42 12.39 10.73
C TYR A 17 1.25 12.11 12.23
N ALA A 18 0.44 11.11 12.60
CA ALA A 18 0.27 10.71 13.99
C ALA A 18 1.59 10.25 14.62
N LEU A 19 2.42 9.48 13.90
CA LEU A 19 3.75 9.09 14.37
C LEU A 19 4.67 10.30 14.58
N TRP A 20 4.67 11.24 13.64
CA TRP A 20 5.44 12.49 13.76
C TRP A 20 5.01 13.32 14.98
N ARG A 21 3.71 13.35 15.30
CA ARG A 21 3.13 14.04 16.48
C ARG A 21 3.14 13.21 17.76
N SER A 22 3.77 12.04 17.78
CA SER A 22 3.60 11.03 18.84
C SER A 22 3.82 11.53 20.28
N SER A 23 4.71 12.50 20.50
CA SER A 23 4.95 13.10 21.82
C SER A 23 3.79 13.93 22.36
N GLU A 24 2.87 14.33 21.49
CA GLU A 24 1.73 15.20 21.79
C GLU A 24 0.40 14.46 21.73
N LEU A 25 0.39 13.17 21.40
CA LEU A 25 -0.82 12.36 21.34
C LEU A 25 -1.28 11.95 22.74
N THR A 26 -2.57 12.11 22.98
CA THR A 26 -3.27 11.43 24.07
C THR A 26 -3.36 9.92 23.80
N ARG A 27 -3.72 9.15 24.84
CA ARG A 27 -3.94 7.71 24.71
C ARG A 27 -5.01 7.37 23.65
N ASP A 28 -6.10 8.13 23.62
CA ASP A 28 -7.21 7.87 22.71
C ASP A 28 -6.85 8.21 21.27
N GLU A 29 -6.09 9.29 21.05
CA GLU A 29 -5.56 9.64 19.73
C GLU A 29 -4.55 8.60 19.23
N LEU A 30 -3.72 8.05 20.11
CA LEU A 30 -2.81 6.95 19.74
C LEU A 30 -3.58 5.69 19.34
N LEU A 31 -4.66 5.34 20.05
CA LEU A 31 -5.53 4.22 19.66
C LEU A 31 -6.24 4.50 18.33
N GLY A 32 -6.70 5.75 18.12
CA GLY A 32 -7.25 6.21 16.85
C GLY A 32 -6.25 6.03 15.70
N ALA A 33 -5.00 6.48 15.88
CA ALA A 33 -3.93 6.31 14.91
C ALA A 33 -3.64 4.83 14.59
N LEU A 34 -3.60 3.96 15.61
CA LEU A 34 -3.42 2.52 15.39
C LEU A 34 -4.57 1.90 14.59
N SER A 35 -5.79 2.42 14.74
CA SER A 35 -6.96 1.96 13.98
C SER A 35 -6.92 2.32 12.49
N LEU A 36 -6.05 3.26 12.09
CA LEU A 36 -5.82 3.60 10.68
C LEU A 36 -4.93 2.58 9.95
N LEU A 37 -4.14 1.78 10.68
CA LEU A 37 -3.15 0.87 10.07
C LEU A 37 -3.76 -0.17 9.11
N PRO A 38 -4.94 -0.77 9.37
CA PRO A 38 -5.58 -1.65 8.39
C PRO A 38 -5.92 -0.94 7.08
N ALA A 39 -6.44 0.30 7.15
CA ALA A 39 -6.75 1.10 5.97
C ALA A 39 -5.47 1.50 5.21
N ALA A 40 -4.45 1.99 5.91
CA ALA A 40 -3.16 2.37 5.32
C ALA A 40 -2.47 1.19 4.60
N ARG A 41 -2.55 -0.02 5.18
CA ARG A 41 -2.06 -1.25 4.54
C ARG A 41 -2.87 -1.59 3.29
N SER A 42 -4.19 -1.47 3.35
CA SER A 42 -5.07 -1.74 2.20
C SER A 42 -4.85 -0.76 1.05
N GLU A 43 -4.61 0.52 1.35
CA GLU A 43 -4.24 1.55 0.37
C GLU A 43 -2.91 1.20 -0.30
N THR A 44 -1.88 0.85 0.49
CA THR A 44 -0.56 0.47 -0.03
C THR A 44 -0.65 -0.79 -0.90
N GLU A 45 -1.41 -1.80 -0.46
CA GLU A 45 -1.65 -3.03 -1.22
C GLU A 45 -2.38 -2.73 -2.55
N SER A 46 -3.34 -1.80 -2.53
CA SER A 46 -4.07 -1.40 -3.73
C SER A 46 -3.16 -0.72 -4.75
N VAL A 47 -2.25 0.14 -4.29
CA VAL A 47 -1.21 0.76 -5.13
C VAL A 47 -0.28 -0.29 -5.71
N GLU A 48 0.19 -1.24 -4.89
CA GLU A 48 1.07 -2.31 -5.34
C GLU A 48 0.43 -3.17 -6.44
N VAL A 49 -0.84 -3.56 -6.27
CA VAL A 49 -1.58 -4.31 -7.30
C VAL A 49 -1.75 -3.50 -8.58
N GLY A 50 -2.09 -2.21 -8.47
CA GLY A 50 -2.21 -1.33 -9.63
C GLY A 50 -0.89 -1.22 -10.41
N LEU A 51 0.23 -1.02 -9.70
CA LEU A 51 1.55 -0.96 -10.32
C LEU A 51 1.97 -2.29 -10.95
N LEU A 52 1.69 -3.42 -10.30
CA LEU A 52 1.93 -4.74 -10.87
C LEU A 52 1.13 -4.98 -12.14
N PHE A 53 -0.15 -4.57 -12.17
CA PHE A 53 -0.98 -4.65 -13.35
C PHE A 53 -0.40 -3.83 -14.50
N VAL A 54 -0.04 -2.56 -14.25
CA VAL A 54 0.57 -1.67 -15.26
C VAL A 54 1.91 -2.24 -15.75
N ALA A 55 2.78 -2.70 -14.85
CA ALA A 55 4.06 -3.30 -15.23
C ALA A 55 3.86 -4.50 -16.16
N ARG A 56 2.87 -5.36 -15.86
CA ARG A 56 2.57 -6.52 -16.70
C ARG A 56 1.91 -6.12 -18.02
N SER A 57 1.08 -5.08 -18.08
CA SER A 57 0.50 -4.57 -19.33
C SER A 57 1.54 -3.93 -20.25
N GLU A 58 2.55 -3.28 -19.68
CA GLU A 58 3.71 -2.72 -20.40
C GLU A 58 4.73 -3.82 -20.81
N GLY A 59 4.45 -5.09 -20.52
CA GLY A 59 5.27 -6.21 -20.96
C GLY A 59 6.50 -6.51 -20.09
N LEU A 60 6.66 -5.88 -18.92
CA LEU A 60 7.78 -6.18 -18.02
C LEU A 60 7.76 -7.64 -17.59
N THR A 61 8.91 -8.30 -17.71
CA THR A 61 9.08 -9.69 -17.30
C THR A 61 9.08 -9.82 -15.77
N TRP A 62 8.77 -11.02 -15.26
CA TRP A 62 8.87 -11.31 -13.83
C TRP A 62 10.29 -11.11 -13.27
N ALA A 63 11.33 -11.21 -14.10
CA ALA A 63 12.70 -10.93 -13.67
C ALA A 63 12.92 -9.44 -13.42
N GLN A 64 12.45 -8.56 -14.32
CA GLN A 64 12.54 -7.11 -14.15
C GLN A 64 11.73 -6.63 -12.94
N ILE A 65 10.53 -7.19 -12.74
CA ILE A 65 9.69 -6.87 -11.58
C ILE A 65 10.35 -7.37 -10.29
N ALA A 66 10.91 -8.58 -10.29
CA ALA A 66 11.62 -9.13 -9.15
C ALA A 66 12.82 -8.27 -8.75
N GLU A 67 13.62 -7.82 -9.72
CA GLU A 67 14.75 -6.92 -9.48
C GLU A 67 14.29 -5.59 -8.88
N ALA A 68 13.28 -4.94 -9.47
CA ALA A 68 12.75 -3.66 -8.98
C ALA A 68 12.16 -3.75 -7.56
N MET A 69 11.51 -4.88 -7.23
CA MET A 69 10.89 -5.10 -5.92
C MET A 69 11.83 -5.78 -4.89
N GLY A 70 13.10 -6.03 -5.24
CA GLY A 70 14.10 -6.60 -4.32
C GLY A 70 13.94 -8.10 -4.04
N PHE A 71 13.26 -8.85 -4.92
CA PHE A 71 13.16 -10.31 -4.82
C PHE A 71 14.45 -10.99 -5.28
N ARG A 72 14.81 -12.08 -4.60
CA ARG A 72 15.99 -12.90 -4.94
C ARG A 72 15.82 -13.76 -6.20
N SER A 73 14.59 -13.90 -6.70
CA SER A 73 14.31 -14.64 -7.93
C SER A 73 12.98 -14.22 -8.57
N PRO A 74 12.82 -14.40 -9.90
CA PRO A 74 11.55 -14.18 -10.59
C PRO A 74 10.41 -15.03 -10.03
N GLN A 75 10.71 -16.28 -9.65
CA GLN A 75 9.71 -17.20 -9.09
C GLN A 75 9.18 -16.73 -7.73
N ALA A 76 10.05 -16.17 -6.87
CA ALA A 76 9.64 -15.63 -5.58
C ALA A 76 8.68 -14.44 -5.77
N CYS A 77 8.97 -13.57 -6.74
CA CYS A 77 8.07 -12.48 -7.14
C CYS A 77 6.73 -13.03 -7.66
N GLN A 78 6.74 -14.00 -8.58
CA GLN A 78 5.49 -14.58 -9.11
C GLN A 78 4.64 -15.24 -8.02
N GLN A 79 5.25 -16.00 -7.11
CA GLN A 79 4.53 -16.60 -5.97
C GLN A 79 3.98 -15.55 -5.00
N TYR A 80 4.70 -14.45 -4.81
CA TYR A 80 4.22 -13.31 -4.04
C TYR A 80 2.96 -12.71 -4.67
N VAL A 81 3.00 -12.38 -5.97
CA VAL A 81 1.86 -11.79 -6.69
C VAL A 81 0.64 -12.73 -6.72
N ASN A 82 0.85 -14.04 -6.88
CA ASN A 82 -0.23 -15.01 -6.79
C ASN A 82 -0.90 -15.01 -5.41
N ARG A 83 -0.11 -14.92 -4.33
CA ARG A 83 -0.64 -14.83 -2.96
C ARG A 83 -1.34 -13.50 -2.70
N LEU A 84 -0.84 -12.41 -3.27
CA LEU A 84 -1.44 -11.08 -3.20
C LEU A 84 -2.83 -11.08 -3.84
N SER A 85 -2.94 -11.64 -5.04
CA SER A 85 -4.21 -11.73 -5.78
C SER A 85 -5.23 -12.59 -5.03
N ALA A 86 -4.81 -13.76 -4.53
CA ALA A 86 -5.70 -14.66 -3.77
C ALA A 86 -6.22 -14.06 -2.45
N ARG A 87 -5.52 -13.04 -1.89
CA ARG A 87 -6.01 -12.31 -0.70
C ARG A 87 -7.12 -11.34 -1.06
N ARG A 88 -7.01 -10.62 -2.20
CA ARG A 88 -8.06 -9.72 -2.68
C ARG A 88 -9.36 -10.45 -2.98
N ASP A 89 -9.28 -11.65 -3.55
CA ASP A 89 -10.49 -12.47 -3.81
C ASP A 89 -11.22 -12.90 -2.53
N ARG A 90 -10.56 -12.89 -1.38
CA ARG A 90 -11.13 -13.26 -0.07
C ARG A 90 -11.69 -12.06 0.70
N GLN A 91 -11.34 -10.83 0.32
CA GLN A 91 -11.83 -9.63 0.98
C GLN A 91 -13.22 -9.27 0.41
N PRO A 92 -14.29 -9.28 1.23
CA PRO A 92 -15.67 -9.08 0.77
C PRO A 92 -15.96 -7.65 0.31
#